data_AF-A0A519UH95-F1
#
_entry.id   AF-A0A519UH95-F1
#
_cell.length_a   1.000
_cell.length_b   1.000
_cell.length_c   1.000
_cell.angle_alpha   90.00
_cell.angle_beta   90.00
_cell.angle_gamma   90.00
#
_symmetry.space_group_name_H-M   'P 1'
#
loop_
_entity.id
_entity.type
_entity.pdbx_description
1 polymer ?
#
loop_
_entity_poly.entity_id
_entity_poly.type
_entity_poly.pdbx_seq_one_letter_code
_entity_poly.pdbx_strand_id
1 'polypeptide(L)'
;MAGLLGALLYLRQRLTVPGLWAGLVLAAIGYVGLQWAHVLHAAVEQYFGNAHGLGAGHVLLYLLPTMAVPLAGMRTAWWPAGERFVRWPWLYFLGLHLVVMLLGSVPPGHLAYLVLGLLALAVAAFAAAQAWRRTLPDAAAVARAGQPDRYLLHLSYGLLLASLATHLRLYFAPETLLHQPAEYFTAAALFGGLMALAMARRPATGPVYASWRLLHPGLLEVALLFGTGTLAHHVQAAWLGLAWVAFALITCALMNQLPLRFRRLGVYGRLYFWLAALVAGAFCLRYIGTEQLMGTERWAVASTVALLFGYAGLALRIGNAPLAGLSPRWALLAQPSRHQLEAGLLYPAFAVLALLFIQSFDRSVLT
;
A
#
# COMPACT_ATOMS: atom_id res chain seq x y z
N MET A 1 -16.64 -34.79 -6.92
CA MET A 1 -15.20 -34.63 -7.25
C MET A 1 -14.40 -33.94 -6.12
N ALA A 2 -14.77 -32.74 -5.66
CA ALA A 2 -14.08 -32.10 -4.51
C ALA A 2 -14.03 -32.99 -3.25
N GLY A 3 -15.12 -33.70 -2.93
CA GLY A 3 -15.16 -34.67 -1.82
C GLY A 3 -14.24 -35.88 -2.03
N LEU A 4 -14.01 -36.30 -3.29
CA LEU A 4 -13.12 -37.42 -3.62
C LEU A 4 -11.65 -37.02 -3.50
N LEU A 5 -11.28 -35.81 -3.95
CA LEU A 5 -9.95 -35.24 -3.70
C LEU A 5 -9.68 -35.03 -2.21
N GLY A 6 -10.69 -34.56 -1.45
CA GLY A 6 -10.62 -34.46 0.01
C GLY A 6 -10.42 -35.81 0.69
N ALA A 7 -11.17 -36.83 0.27
CA ALA A 7 -11.05 -38.19 0.78
C ALA A 7 -9.69 -38.83 0.47
N LEU A 8 -9.14 -38.61 -0.72
CA LEU A 8 -7.80 -39.10 -1.09
C LEU A 8 -6.68 -38.39 -0.31
N LEU A 9 -6.83 -37.08 -0.07
CA LEU A 9 -5.93 -36.32 0.80
C LEU A 9 -5.98 -36.82 2.26
N TYR A 10 -7.15 -37.23 2.73
CA TYR A 10 -7.31 -37.85 4.05
C TYR A 10 -6.71 -39.26 4.11
N LEU A 11 -7.00 -40.11 3.12
CA LEU A 11 -6.50 -41.49 3.03
C LEU A 11 -4.97 -41.53 3.03
N ARG A 12 -4.33 -40.55 2.37
CA ARG A 12 -2.88 -40.36 2.35
C ARG A 12 -2.28 -40.17 3.75
N GLN A 13 -3.01 -39.59 4.71
CA GLN A 13 -2.50 -39.49 6.09
C GLN A 13 -2.27 -40.86 6.72
N ARG A 14 -2.92 -41.91 6.20
CA ARG A 14 -2.85 -43.27 6.71
C ARG A 14 -1.94 -44.19 5.89
N LEU A 15 -1.60 -43.83 4.65
CA LEU A 15 -0.85 -44.70 3.72
C LEU A 15 0.33 -43.96 3.06
N THR A 16 1.54 -44.52 3.21
CA THR A 16 2.77 -43.98 2.61
C THR A 16 2.94 -44.46 1.15
N VAL A 17 2.23 -43.80 0.23
CA VAL A 17 2.37 -44.08 -1.21
C VAL A 17 3.28 -43.02 -1.87
N PRO A 18 4.45 -43.39 -2.42
CA PRO A 18 5.32 -42.46 -3.15
C PRO A 18 4.59 -41.86 -4.36
N GLY A 19 4.81 -40.57 -4.66
CA GLY A 19 4.22 -39.91 -5.85
C GLY A 19 2.74 -39.49 -5.73
N LEU A 20 1.96 -40.09 -4.82
CA LEU A 20 0.54 -39.76 -4.62
C LEU A 20 0.31 -38.27 -4.32
N TRP A 21 1.24 -37.62 -3.60
CA TRP A 21 1.13 -36.20 -3.29
C TRP A 21 1.24 -35.30 -4.53
N ALA A 22 2.22 -35.57 -5.40
CA ALA A 22 2.38 -34.82 -6.64
C ALA A 22 1.19 -35.06 -7.58
N GLY A 23 0.72 -36.31 -7.67
CA GLY A 23 -0.48 -36.66 -8.42
C GLY A 23 -1.73 -35.94 -7.91
N LEU A 24 -1.93 -35.85 -6.60
CA LEU A 24 -3.07 -35.13 -6.01
C LEU A 24 -3.01 -33.62 -6.22
N VAL A 25 -1.82 -33.03 -6.12
CA VAL A 25 -1.63 -31.60 -6.43
C VAL A 25 -1.94 -31.34 -7.91
N LEU A 26 -1.40 -32.16 -8.82
CA LEU A 26 -1.67 -32.04 -10.26
C LEU A 26 -3.14 -32.27 -10.60
N ALA A 27 -3.79 -33.27 -10.01
CA ALA A 27 -5.21 -33.53 -10.21
C ALA A 27 -6.08 -32.39 -9.66
N ALA A 28 -5.74 -31.82 -8.50
CA ALA A 28 -6.42 -30.65 -7.96
C ALA A 28 -6.25 -29.43 -8.88
N ILE A 29 -5.03 -29.16 -9.36
CA ILE A 29 -4.75 -28.07 -10.29
C ILE A 29 -5.50 -28.28 -11.61
N GLY A 30 -5.50 -29.49 -12.17
CA GLY A 30 -6.22 -29.78 -13.41
C GLY A 30 -7.72 -29.62 -13.25
N TYR A 31 -8.31 -30.21 -12.21
CA TYR A 31 -9.75 -30.14 -11.98
C TYR A 31 -10.25 -28.73 -11.72
N VAL A 32 -9.62 -28.01 -10.79
CA VAL A 32 -9.99 -26.62 -10.47
C VAL A 32 -9.61 -25.69 -11.62
N GLY A 33 -8.52 -25.98 -12.34
CA GLY A 33 -8.10 -25.25 -13.53
C GLY A 33 -9.15 -25.30 -14.64
N LEU A 34 -9.83 -26.42 -14.84
CA LEU A 34 -10.98 -26.51 -15.76
C LEU A 34 -12.15 -25.62 -15.30
N GLN A 35 -12.41 -25.56 -13.98
CA GLN A 35 -13.44 -24.66 -13.44
C GLN A 35 -13.05 -23.19 -13.60
N TRP A 36 -11.79 -22.86 -13.39
CA TRP A 36 -11.26 -21.53 -13.65
C TRP A 36 -11.36 -21.16 -15.12
N ALA A 37 -11.03 -22.07 -16.03
CA ALA A 37 -11.14 -21.84 -17.46
C ALA A 37 -12.58 -21.49 -17.85
N HIS A 38 -13.59 -22.18 -17.31
CA HIS A 38 -14.99 -21.85 -17.54
C HIS A 38 -15.35 -20.42 -17.09
N VAL A 39 -14.96 -20.05 -15.86
CA VAL A 39 -15.26 -18.72 -15.30
C VAL A 39 -14.48 -17.61 -16.01
N LEU A 40 -13.19 -17.83 -16.28
CA LEU A 40 -12.33 -16.85 -16.94
C LEU A 40 -12.70 -16.68 -18.41
N HIS A 41 -13.10 -17.74 -19.10
CA HIS A 41 -13.59 -17.64 -20.47
C HIS A 41 -14.86 -16.78 -20.53
N ALA A 42 -15.84 -17.03 -19.64
CA ALA A 42 -17.03 -16.19 -19.55
C ALA A 42 -16.69 -14.73 -19.20
N ALA A 43 -15.71 -14.50 -18.32
CA ALA A 43 -15.24 -13.14 -18.02
C ALA A 43 -14.59 -12.48 -19.26
N VAL A 44 -13.71 -13.18 -19.97
CA VAL A 44 -13.08 -12.67 -21.21
C VAL A 44 -14.12 -12.37 -22.27
N GLU A 45 -15.09 -13.27 -22.48
CA GLU A 45 -16.20 -13.05 -23.40
C GLU A 45 -17.07 -11.87 -23.00
N GLN A 46 -17.19 -11.54 -21.72
CA GLN A 46 -17.90 -10.35 -21.26
C GLN A 46 -17.07 -9.05 -21.44
N TYR A 47 -15.75 -9.14 -21.31
CA TYR A 47 -14.84 -8.00 -21.44
C TYR A 47 -14.54 -7.62 -22.89
N PHE A 48 -14.53 -8.59 -23.81
CA PHE A 48 -14.14 -8.40 -25.21
C PHE A 48 -15.20 -8.82 -26.22
N GLY A 49 -16.07 -9.76 -25.87
CA GLY A 49 -17.25 -10.10 -26.64
C GLY A 49 -18.46 -9.35 -26.08
N ASN A 50 -19.46 -9.07 -26.88
CA ASN A 50 -20.70 -8.48 -26.37
C ASN A 50 -21.60 -9.58 -25.75
N ALA A 51 -21.05 -10.42 -24.88
CA ALA A 51 -21.73 -11.55 -24.26
C ALA A 51 -22.21 -11.23 -22.84
N HIS A 52 -23.29 -11.90 -22.41
CA HIS A 52 -23.76 -11.81 -21.03
C HIS A 52 -22.83 -12.64 -20.15
N GLY A 53 -22.06 -11.98 -19.27
CA GLY A 53 -21.18 -12.68 -18.34
C GLY A 53 -21.90 -13.41 -17.22
N LEU A 54 -21.17 -14.26 -16.51
CA LEU A 54 -21.68 -14.92 -15.31
C LEU A 54 -21.87 -13.88 -14.21
N GLY A 55 -23.08 -13.78 -13.65
CA GLY A 55 -23.31 -12.90 -12.50
C GLY A 55 -22.47 -13.31 -11.29
N ALA A 56 -22.08 -12.36 -10.44
CA ALA A 56 -21.24 -12.59 -9.27
C ALA A 56 -21.73 -13.75 -8.38
N GLY A 57 -23.05 -13.83 -8.14
CA GLY A 57 -23.66 -14.92 -7.38
C GLY A 57 -23.39 -16.31 -7.99
N HIS A 58 -23.43 -16.43 -9.32
CA HIS A 58 -23.16 -17.69 -10.02
C HIS A 58 -21.69 -18.09 -9.88
N VAL A 59 -20.76 -17.14 -10.08
CA VAL A 59 -19.33 -17.38 -9.93
C VAL A 59 -19.00 -17.84 -8.51
N LEU A 60 -19.57 -17.18 -7.50
CA LEU A 60 -19.37 -17.54 -6.11
C LEU A 60 -19.96 -18.92 -5.80
N LEU A 61 -21.21 -19.21 -6.18
CA LEU A 61 -21.83 -20.51 -5.94
C LEU A 61 -21.08 -21.66 -6.65
N TYR A 62 -20.49 -21.38 -7.80
CA TYR A 62 -19.74 -22.38 -8.58
C TYR A 62 -18.35 -22.67 -8.00
N LEU A 63 -17.61 -21.63 -7.58
CA LEU A 63 -16.21 -21.78 -7.13
C LEU A 63 -16.07 -21.96 -5.61
N LEU A 64 -16.96 -21.40 -4.79
CA LEU A 64 -16.87 -21.48 -3.33
C LEU A 64 -16.76 -22.93 -2.81
N PRO A 65 -17.54 -23.91 -3.32
CA PRO A 65 -17.40 -25.31 -2.87
C PRO A 65 -16.01 -25.89 -3.17
N THR A 66 -15.32 -25.42 -4.21
CA THR A 66 -14.02 -25.97 -4.59
C THR A 66 -12.85 -25.37 -3.82
N MET A 67 -13.07 -24.30 -3.04
CA MET A 67 -12.15 -23.86 -1.99
C MET A 67 -11.87 -24.94 -0.93
N ALA A 68 -12.77 -25.92 -0.76
CA ALA A 68 -12.55 -27.04 0.14
C ALA A 68 -11.27 -27.83 -0.22
N VAL A 69 -10.88 -27.86 -1.50
CA VAL A 69 -9.69 -28.59 -1.98
C VAL A 69 -8.39 -27.98 -1.44
N PRO A 70 -8.05 -26.70 -1.70
CA PRO A 70 -6.86 -26.08 -1.11
C PRO A 70 -6.88 -26.08 0.41
N LEU A 71 -8.04 -25.88 1.05
CA LEU A 71 -8.16 -25.88 2.51
C LEU A 71 -7.87 -27.27 3.11
N ALA A 72 -8.40 -28.34 2.48
CA ALA A 72 -8.08 -29.71 2.87
C ALA A 72 -6.59 -29.99 2.69
N GLY A 73 -6.01 -29.60 1.55
CA GLY A 73 -4.59 -29.73 1.27
C GLY A 73 -3.71 -29.03 2.31
N MET A 74 -4.06 -27.81 2.71
CA MET A 74 -3.38 -27.09 3.78
C MET A 74 -3.41 -27.84 5.11
N ARG A 75 -4.52 -28.49 5.46
CA ARG A 75 -4.69 -29.23 6.72
C ARG A 75 -3.98 -30.59 6.71
N THR A 76 -3.92 -31.27 5.57
CA THR A 76 -3.51 -32.68 5.51
C THR A 76 -2.15 -32.92 4.86
N ALA A 77 -1.52 -31.91 4.24
CA ALA A 77 -0.23 -32.03 3.56
C ALA A 77 0.97 -32.20 4.52
N TRP A 78 0.98 -33.27 5.30
CA TRP A 78 2.14 -33.69 6.10
C TRP A 78 3.20 -34.36 5.22
N TRP A 79 4.47 -34.10 5.49
CA TRP A 79 5.61 -34.76 4.87
C TRP A 79 6.43 -35.48 5.96
N PRO A 80 6.29 -36.81 6.08
CA PRO A 80 6.92 -37.58 7.16
C PRO A 80 8.45 -37.44 7.19
N ALA A 81 9.12 -37.56 6.04
CA ALA A 81 10.59 -37.54 5.99
C ALA A 81 11.22 -36.21 6.44
N GLY A 82 10.47 -35.10 6.35
CA GLY A 82 10.92 -33.79 6.82
C GLY A 82 10.25 -33.32 8.11
N GLU A 83 9.44 -34.19 8.75
CA GLU A 83 8.62 -33.91 9.93
C GLU A 83 7.92 -32.55 9.89
N ARG A 84 7.37 -32.19 8.73
CA ARG A 84 6.79 -30.86 8.51
C ARG A 84 5.61 -30.90 7.56
N PHE A 85 4.75 -29.89 7.66
CA PHE A 85 3.72 -29.65 6.67
C PHE A 85 4.29 -28.97 5.41
N VAL A 86 3.78 -29.36 4.24
CA VAL A 86 4.07 -28.74 2.94
C VAL A 86 2.84 -27.97 2.49
N ARG A 87 2.64 -26.79 3.08
CA ARG A 87 1.43 -25.96 2.88
C ARG A 87 1.53 -25.00 1.70
N TRP A 88 2.74 -24.73 1.21
CA TRP A 88 3.00 -23.67 0.25
C TRP A 88 2.23 -23.80 -1.09
N PRO A 89 2.11 -24.99 -1.73
CA PRO A 89 1.40 -25.06 -3.01
C PRO A 89 -0.08 -24.78 -2.82
N TRP A 90 -0.65 -25.31 -1.73
CA TRP A 90 -2.05 -25.12 -1.38
C TRP A 90 -2.39 -23.68 -0.99
N LEU A 91 -1.46 -22.98 -0.33
CA LEU A 91 -1.61 -21.55 -0.02
C LEU A 91 -1.62 -20.69 -1.28
N TYR A 92 -0.66 -20.87 -2.20
CA TYR A 92 -0.68 -20.13 -3.46
C TYR A 92 -1.88 -20.49 -4.31
N PHE A 93 -2.26 -21.77 -4.33
CA PHE A 93 -3.44 -22.23 -5.03
C PHE A 93 -4.72 -21.60 -4.46
N LEU A 94 -4.84 -21.50 -3.12
CA LEU A 94 -5.94 -20.77 -2.48
C LEU A 94 -5.95 -19.29 -2.86
N GLY A 95 -4.78 -18.63 -2.82
CA GLY A 95 -4.67 -17.22 -3.20
C GLY A 95 -5.08 -16.98 -4.66
N LEU A 96 -4.61 -17.82 -5.57
CA LEU A 96 -4.99 -17.76 -6.98
C LEU A 96 -6.47 -18.05 -7.18
N HIS A 97 -7.02 -19.02 -6.44
CA HIS A 97 -8.45 -19.33 -6.47
C HIS A 97 -9.30 -18.11 -6.08
N LEU A 98 -8.93 -17.41 -5.00
CA LEU A 98 -9.61 -16.19 -4.56
C LEU A 98 -9.49 -15.06 -5.58
N VAL A 99 -8.35 -14.92 -6.25
CA VAL A 99 -8.17 -13.95 -7.33
C VAL A 99 -9.06 -14.28 -8.53
N VAL A 100 -9.13 -15.55 -8.94
CA VAL A 100 -10.02 -15.96 -10.04
C VAL A 100 -11.49 -15.75 -9.68
N MET A 101 -11.89 -16.08 -8.44
CA MET A 101 -13.24 -15.77 -7.95
C MET A 101 -13.54 -14.29 -8.02
N LEU A 102 -12.61 -13.43 -7.59
CA LEU A 102 -12.76 -11.98 -7.65
C LEU A 102 -12.87 -11.49 -9.09
N LEU A 103 -11.95 -11.91 -9.97
CA LEU A 103 -11.95 -11.51 -11.39
C LEU A 103 -13.22 -11.93 -12.11
N GLY A 104 -13.73 -13.14 -11.84
CA GLY A 104 -14.98 -13.60 -12.42
C GLY A 104 -16.21 -12.91 -11.83
N SER A 105 -16.14 -12.42 -10.59
CA SER A 105 -17.29 -11.79 -9.92
C SER A 105 -17.42 -10.30 -10.20
N VAL A 106 -16.32 -9.62 -10.54
CA VAL A 106 -16.33 -8.18 -10.82
C VAL A 106 -16.75 -7.95 -12.27
N PRO A 107 -17.86 -7.23 -12.53
CA PRO A 107 -18.28 -6.93 -13.88
C PRO A 107 -17.27 -6.04 -14.62
N PRO A 108 -17.25 -6.07 -15.97
CA PRO A 108 -16.39 -5.20 -16.76
C PRO A 108 -16.73 -3.74 -16.53
N GLY A 109 -15.73 -2.87 -16.61
CA GLY A 109 -15.85 -1.44 -16.33
C GLY A 109 -15.87 -1.08 -14.84
N HIS A 110 -15.96 -2.06 -13.94
CA HIS A 110 -16.01 -1.87 -12.49
C HIS A 110 -14.64 -2.07 -11.81
N LEU A 111 -13.63 -1.35 -12.28
CA LEU A 111 -12.24 -1.46 -11.82
C LEU A 111 -12.09 -1.12 -10.33
N ALA A 112 -12.93 -0.22 -9.79
CA ALA A 112 -12.87 0.16 -8.39
C ALA A 112 -13.14 -1.03 -7.45
N TYR A 113 -14.12 -1.88 -7.79
CA TYR A 113 -14.42 -3.09 -7.02
C TYR A 113 -13.28 -4.10 -7.10
N LEU A 114 -12.61 -4.21 -8.24
CA LEU A 114 -11.44 -5.07 -8.38
C LEU A 114 -10.28 -4.57 -7.51
N VAL A 115 -9.99 -3.26 -7.50
CA VAL A 115 -8.98 -2.66 -6.63
C VAL A 115 -9.29 -2.94 -5.16
N LEU A 116 -10.52 -2.63 -4.72
CA LEU A 116 -10.93 -2.84 -3.32
C LEU A 116 -10.89 -4.32 -2.94
N GLY A 117 -11.31 -5.22 -3.84
CA GLY A 117 -11.25 -6.66 -3.60
C GLY A 117 -9.82 -7.19 -3.49
N LEU A 118 -8.92 -6.78 -4.37
CA LEU A 118 -7.50 -7.15 -4.31
C LEU A 118 -6.84 -6.64 -3.04
N LEU A 119 -7.12 -5.38 -2.66
CA LEU A 119 -6.65 -4.80 -1.41
C LEU A 119 -7.20 -5.55 -0.20
N ALA A 120 -8.49 -5.88 -0.18
CA ALA A 120 -9.12 -6.63 0.90
C ALA A 120 -8.47 -8.02 1.05
N LEU A 121 -8.22 -8.72 -0.05
CA LEU A 121 -7.47 -9.98 -0.04
C LEU A 121 -6.03 -9.79 0.44
N ALA A 122 -5.36 -8.71 0.05
CA ALA A 122 -3.99 -8.40 0.49
C ALA A 122 -3.93 -8.19 2.02
N VAL A 123 -4.86 -7.41 2.57
CA VAL A 123 -4.98 -7.14 4.01
C VAL A 123 -5.38 -8.41 4.76
N ALA A 124 -6.32 -9.19 4.24
CA ALA A 124 -6.73 -10.46 4.84
C ALA A 124 -5.58 -11.47 4.89
N ALA A 125 -4.80 -11.61 3.82
CA ALA A 125 -3.62 -12.47 3.78
C ALA A 125 -2.56 -12.02 4.80
N PHE A 126 -2.33 -10.71 4.92
CA PHE A 126 -1.41 -10.15 5.91
C PHE A 126 -1.88 -10.41 7.35
N ALA A 127 -3.16 -10.15 7.63
CA ALA A 127 -3.76 -10.40 8.93
C ALA A 127 -3.72 -11.89 9.29
N ALA A 128 -4.00 -12.78 8.34
CA ALA A 128 -3.88 -14.22 8.51
C ALA A 128 -2.43 -14.65 8.80
N ALA A 129 -1.43 -14.04 8.12
CA ALA A 129 -0.03 -14.31 8.40
C ALA A 129 0.33 -13.95 9.85
N GLN A 130 -0.12 -12.79 10.33
CA GLN A 130 0.08 -12.38 11.71
C GLN A 130 -0.67 -13.26 12.71
N ALA A 131 -1.93 -13.59 12.44
CA ALA A 131 -2.75 -14.42 13.30
C ALA A 131 -2.12 -15.81 13.46
N TRP A 132 -1.69 -16.42 12.36
CA TRP A 132 -1.00 -17.71 12.38
C TRP A 132 0.31 -17.65 13.17
N ARG A 133 1.06 -16.56 13.00
CA ARG A 133 2.32 -16.39 13.73
C ARG A 133 2.10 -16.28 15.24
N ARG A 134 0.99 -15.72 15.70
CA ARG A 134 0.64 -15.61 17.12
C ARG A 134 0.25 -16.96 17.75
N THR A 135 -0.24 -17.91 16.97
CA THR A 135 -0.60 -19.25 17.47
C THR A 135 0.60 -20.18 17.61
N LEU A 136 1.79 -19.78 17.14
CA LEU A 136 2.98 -20.64 17.12
C LEU A 136 4.02 -20.13 18.13
N PRO A 137 4.41 -20.96 19.12
CA PRO A 137 5.20 -20.51 20.26
C PRO A 137 6.67 -20.23 19.92
N ASP A 138 7.27 -20.99 18.99
CA ASP A 138 8.69 -20.93 18.69
C ASP A 138 9.01 -21.16 17.19
N ALA A 139 10.28 -20.97 16.83
CA ALA A 139 10.74 -21.11 15.45
C ALA A 139 10.63 -22.56 14.93
N ALA A 140 10.77 -23.54 15.81
CA ALA A 140 10.62 -24.96 15.47
C ALA A 140 9.17 -25.29 15.11
N ALA A 141 8.19 -24.79 15.86
CA ALA A 141 6.77 -24.93 15.52
C ALA A 141 6.43 -24.25 14.18
N VAL A 142 7.03 -23.09 13.88
CA VAL A 142 6.89 -22.43 12.57
C VAL A 142 7.47 -23.26 11.43
N ALA A 143 8.64 -23.87 11.63
CA ALA A 143 9.25 -24.75 10.64
C ALA A 143 8.43 -26.03 10.42
N ARG A 144 7.97 -26.68 11.51
CA ARG A 144 7.09 -27.86 11.48
C ARG A 144 5.76 -27.55 10.81
N ALA A 145 5.19 -26.37 11.05
CA ALA A 145 3.96 -25.91 10.39
C ALA A 145 4.13 -25.63 8.89
N GLY A 146 5.36 -25.61 8.36
CA GLY A 146 5.64 -25.35 6.96
C GLY A 146 5.69 -23.87 6.60
N GLN A 147 5.96 -22.98 7.56
CA GLN A 147 6.10 -21.53 7.37
C GLN A 147 4.92 -20.86 6.61
N PRO A 148 3.66 -21.12 6.98
CA PRO A 148 2.49 -20.63 6.22
C PRO A 148 2.41 -19.10 6.17
N ASP A 149 2.83 -18.43 7.23
CA ASP A 149 2.94 -16.98 7.33
C ASP A 149 3.87 -16.36 6.27
N ARG A 150 4.96 -17.04 5.90
CA ARG A 150 5.84 -16.59 4.81
C ARG A 150 5.09 -16.47 3.49
N TYR A 151 4.31 -17.49 3.13
CA TYR A 151 3.61 -17.55 1.85
C TYR A 151 2.39 -16.62 1.83
N LEU A 152 1.72 -16.45 2.97
CA LEU A 152 0.68 -15.44 3.14
C LEU A 152 1.23 -14.01 2.99
N LEU A 153 2.44 -13.74 3.47
CA LEU A 153 3.12 -12.46 3.21
C LEU A 153 3.42 -12.27 1.71
N HIS A 154 3.87 -13.29 1.01
CA HIS A 154 4.10 -13.19 -0.45
C HIS A 154 2.80 -12.87 -1.20
N LEU A 155 1.69 -13.56 -0.85
CA LEU A 155 0.37 -13.29 -1.41
C LEU A 155 -0.07 -11.85 -1.11
N SER A 156 0.09 -11.40 0.13
CA SER A 156 -0.24 -10.03 0.52
C SER A 156 0.51 -9.00 -0.31
N TYR A 157 1.83 -9.13 -0.45
CA TYR A 157 2.63 -8.19 -1.24
C TYR A 157 2.30 -8.24 -2.73
N GLY A 158 2.06 -9.43 -3.29
CA GLY A 158 1.66 -9.58 -4.68
C GLY A 158 0.30 -8.94 -4.97
N LEU A 159 -0.69 -9.17 -4.10
CA LEU A 159 -2.04 -8.60 -4.21
C LEU A 159 -2.04 -7.08 -3.99
N LEU A 160 -1.20 -6.58 -3.08
CA LEU A 160 -1.02 -5.16 -2.85
C LEU A 160 -0.42 -4.48 -4.09
N LEU A 161 0.58 -5.08 -4.71
CA LEU A 161 1.16 -4.60 -5.96
C LEU A 161 0.13 -4.62 -7.10
N ALA A 162 -0.65 -5.71 -7.21
CA ALA A 162 -1.73 -5.80 -8.19
C ALA A 162 -2.78 -4.70 -7.96
N SER A 163 -3.20 -4.47 -6.71
CA SER A 163 -4.14 -3.41 -6.36
C SER A 163 -3.63 -2.01 -6.72
N LEU A 164 -2.34 -1.73 -6.48
CA LEU A 164 -1.70 -0.47 -6.88
C LEU A 164 -1.69 -0.32 -8.41
N ALA A 165 -1.27 -1.36 -9.14
CA ALA A 165 -1.23 -1.34 -10.60
C ALA A 165 -2.63 -1.16 -11.21
N THR A 166 -3.65 -1.83 -10.66
CA THR A 166 -5.03 -1.68 -11.11
C THR A 166 -5.59 -0.29 -10.77
N HIS A 167 -5.25 0.28 -9.61
CA HIS A 167 -5.66 1.64 -9.26
C HIS A 167 -5.07 2.68 -10.22
N LEU A 168 -3.82 2.51 -10.68
CA LEU A 168 -3.25 3.41 -11.69
C LEU A 168 -4.06 3.44 -12.99
N ARG A 169 -4.80 2.37 -13.31
CA ARG A 169 -5.68 2.35 -14.49
C ARG A 169 -6.94 3.20 -14.30
N LEU A 170 -7.40 3.44 -13.06
CA LEU A 170 -8.57 4.28 -12.79
C LEU A 170 -8.35 5.74 -13.22
N TYR A 171 -7.11 6.23 -13.20
CA TYR A 171 -6.79 7.57 -13.73
C TYR A 171 -7.05 7.71 -15.23
N PHE A 172 -7.03 6.62 -15.98
CA PHE A 172 -7.27 6.61 -17.43
C PHE A 172 -8.69 6.12 -17.81
N ALA A 173 -9.39 5.50 -16.85
CA ALA A 173 -10.73 4.95 -17.04
C ALA A 173 -11.58 5.37 -15.83
N PRO A 174 -12.07 6.63 -15.80
CA PRO A 174 -12.77 7.16 -14.64
C PRO A 174 -14.08 6.40 -14.41
N GLU A 175 -14.30 6.02 -13.16
CA GLU A 175 -15.48 5.31 -12.69
C GLU A 175 -16.10 6.11 -11.53
N THR A 176 -17.41 5.99 -11.33
CA THR A 176 -18.08 6.54 -10.15
C THR A 176 -18.50 5.43 -9.19
N LEU A 177 -18.31 5.67 -7.90
CA LEU A 177 -18.74 4.83 -6.80
C LEU A 177 -19.49 5.71 -5.81
N LEU A 178 -20.72 5.35 -5.44
CA LEU A 178 -21.57 6.16 -4.53
C LEU A 178 -21.69 7.64 -4.97
N HIS A 179 -21.89 7.89 -6.27
CA HIS A 179 -21.97 9.23 -6.88
C HIS A 179 -20.73 10.12 -6.72
N GLN A 180 -19.58 9.54 -6.36
CA GLN A 180 -18.30 10.23 -6.26
C GLN A 180 -17.25 9.51 -7.13
N PRO A 181 -16.17 10.18 -7.57
CA PRO A 181 -15.09 9.52 -8.28
C PRO A 181 -14.54 8.32 -7.49
N ALA A 182 -14.54 7.14 -8.10
CA ALA A 182 -14.16 5.91 -7.44
C ALA A 182 -12.68 5.87 -7.04
N GLU A 183 -11.86 6.66 -7.72
CA GLU A 183 -10.46 6.92 -7.39
C GLU A 183 -10.28 7.45 -5.96
N TYR A 184 -11.20 8.27 -5.43
CA TYR A 184 -11.10 8.79 -4.06
C TYR A 184 -11.21 7.68 -3.02
N PHE A 185 -12.20 6.79 -3.16
CA PHE A 185 -12.38 5.70 -2.21
C PHE A 185 -11.26 4.68 -2.31
N THR A 186 -10.87 4.33 -3.55
CA THR A 186 -9.80 3.36 -3.78
C THR A 186 -8.46 3.89 -3.30
N ALA A 187 -8.16 5.17 -3.50
CA ALA A 187 -6.94 5.80 -2.99
C ALA A 187 -6.94 5.89 -1.46
N ALA A 188 -8.05 6.33 -0.83
CA ALA A 188 -8.17 6.37 0.62
C ALA A 188 -7.99 4.97 1.24
N ALA A 189 -8.62 3.95 0.65
CA ALA A 189 -8.48 2.57 1.09
C ALA A 189 -7.05 2.05 0.92
N LEU A 190 -6.43 2.27 -0.25
CA LEU A 190 -5.04 1.87 -0.52
C LEU A 190 -4.05 2.54 0.44
N PHE A 191 -4.19 3.85 0.66
CA PHE A 191 -3.38 4.58 1.62
C PHE A 191 -3.56 4.01 3.04
N GLY A 192 -4.80 3.81 3.48
CA GLY A 192 -5.11 3.20 4.77
C GLY A 192 -4.55 1.79 4.93
N GLY A 193 -4.67 0.95 3.90
CA GLY A 193 -4.13 -0.40 3.86
C GLY A 193 -2.60 -0.42 3.92
N LEU A 194 -1.93 0.41 3.12
CA LEU A 194 -0.48 0.55 3.14
C LEU A 194 0.01 1.05 4.51
N MET A 195 -0.67 2.03 5.10
CA MET A 195 -0.36 2.53 6.45
C MET A 195 -0.55 1.45 7.51
N ALA A 196 -1.68 0.74 7.49
CA ALA A 196 -1.95 -0.34 8.44
C ALA A 196 -0.88 -1.44 8.37
N LEU A 197 -0.48 -1.83 7.16
CA LEU A 197 0.61 -2.79 6.94
C LEU A 197 1.94 -2.20 7.43
N ALA A 198 2.31 -0.99 7.03
CA ALA A 198 3.56 -0.34 7.43
C ALA A 198 3.71 -0.21 8.96
N MET A 199 2.60 0.05 9.67
CA MET A 199 2.58 0.20 11.12
C MET A 199 2.67 -1.12 11.89
N ALA A 200 2.47 -2.25 11.21
CA ALA A 200 2.51 -3.56 11.82
C ALA A 200 3.81 -3.81 12.60
N ARG A 201 3.68 -4.52 13.72
CA ARG A 201 4.83 -4.87 14.55
C ARG A 201 5.60 -6.02 13.90
N ARG A 202 6.93 -5.99 14.07
CA ARG A 202 7.79 -7.10 13.67
C ARG A 202 7.33 -8.39 14.37
N PRO A 203 7.35 -9.55 13.70
CA PRO A 203 7.07 -10.83 14.35
C PRO A 203 7.91 -11.03 15.60
N ALA A 204 7.28 -11.45 16.70
CA ALA A 204 7.93 -11.59 18.01
C ALA A 204 8.84 -12.81 18.09
N THR A 205 8.41 -13.94 17.51
CA THR A 205 9.21 -15.16 17.40
C THR A 205 10.07 -15.11 16.13
N GLY A 206 11.13 -15.93 16.03
CA GLY A 206 11.84 -16.18 14.77
C GLY A 206 11.15 -17.24 13.89
N PRO A 207 11.48 -17.37 12.60
CA PRO A 207 12.42 -16.56 11.82
C PRO A 207 11.78 -15.29 11.23
N VAL A 208 12.59 -14.25 11.02
CA VAL A 208 12.16 -13.03 10.32
C VAL A 208 12.59 -13.12 8.86
N TYR A 209 11.62 -13.25 7.96
CA TYR A 209 11.85 -13.51 6.54
C TYR A 209 12.53 -12.34 5.81
N ALA A 210 13.24 -12.65 4.72
CA ALA A 210 13.82 -11.64 3.84
C ALA A 210 12.75 -10.71 3.25
N SER A 211 11.58 -11.25 2.85
CA SER A 211 10.45 -10.45 2.36
C SER A 211 10.02 -9.39 3.36
N TRP A 212 9.92 -9.75 4.65
CA TRP A 212 9.65 -8.77 5.71
C TRP A 212 10.80 -7.76 5.88
N ARG A 213 12.06 -8.21 5.92
CA ARG A 213 13.21 -7.30 6.12
C ARG A 213 13.42 -6.32 4.98
N LEU A 214 13.10 -6.71 3.75
CA LEU A 214 13.35 -5.91 2.55
C LEU A 214 12.15 -5.01 2.20
N LEU A 215 10.93 -5.57 2.18
CA LEU A 215 9.75 -4.85 1.70
C LEU A 215 9.08 -4.03 2.80
N HIS A 216 8.95 -4.59 4.01
CA HIS A 216 8.21 -3.95 5.09
C HIS A 216 8.75 -2.57 5.47
N PRO A 217 10.09 -2.35 5.54
CA PRO A 217 10.61 -1.03 5.76
C PRO A 217 10.25 -0.03 4.68
N GLY A 218 10.01 -0.43 3.42
CA GLY A 218 9.67 0.50 2.34
C GLY A 218 8.18 0.82 2.22
N LEU A 219 7.30 0.11 2.93
CA LEU A 219 5.84 0.30 2.80
C LEU A 219 5.38 1.70 3.23
N LEU A 220 6.03 2.28 4.23
CA LEU A 220 5.75 3.64 4.67
C LEU A 220 6.07 4.65 3.57
N GLU A 221 7.21 4.49 2.91
CA GLU A 221 7.67 5.31 1.81
C GLU A 221 6.76 5.17 0.59
N VAL A 222 6.34 3.94 0.26
CA VAL A 222 5.37 3.70 -0.82
C VAL A 222 4.03 4.37 -0.51
N ALA A 223 3.56 4.28 0.73
CA ALA A 223 2.31 4.94 1.14
C ALA A 223 2.40 6.46 1.10
N LEU A 224 3.52 7.04 1.56
CA LEU A 224 3.75 8.48 1.49
C LEU A 224 3.83 8.95 0.05
N LEU A 225 4.56 8.22 -0.82
CA LEU A 225 4.66 8.53 -2.23
C LEU A 225 3.29 8.45 -2.91
N PHE A 226 2.54 7.38 -2.64
CA PHE A 226 1.19 7.18 -3.15
C PHE A 226 0.26 8.30 -2.70
N GLY A 227 0.19 8.57 -1.38
CA GLY A 227 -0.64 9.63 -0.82
C GLY A 227 -0.26 11.02 -1.33
N THR A 228 1.04 11.29 -1.51
CA THR A 228 1.53 12.55 -2.12
C THR A 228 1.05 12.67 -3.56
N GLY A 229 1.21 11.62 -4.37
CA GLY A 229 0.76 11.62 -5.76
C GLY A 229 -0.76 11.81 -5.88
N THR A 230 -1.54 11.08 -5.08
CA THR A 230 -3.00 11.22 -5.03
C THR A 230 -3.41 12.63 -4.63
N LEU A 231 -2.82 13.19 -3.57
CA LEU A 231 -3.17 14.53 -3.12
C LEU A 231 -2.77 15.60 -4.16
N ALA A 232 -1.60 15.45 -4.79
CA ALA A 232 -1.14 16.33 -5.87
C ALA A 232 -2.05 16.29 -7.11
N HIS A 233 -2.67 15.14 -7.38
CA HIS A 233 -3.58 14.99 -8.51
C HIS A 233 -4.94 15.67 -8.26
N HIS A 234 -5.43 15.66 -7.02
CA HIS A 234 -6.79 16.09 -6.69
C HIS A 234 -6.90 17.47 -6.05
N VAL A 235 -5.87 17.93 -5.36
CA VAL A 235 -5.88 19.24 -4.70
C VAL A 235 -5.47 20.31 -5.70
N GLN A 236 -6.27 21.38 -5.78
CA GLN A 236 -5.95 22.55 -6.58
C GLN A 236 -4.57 23.11 -6.20
N ALA A 237 -3.79 23.55 -7.19
CA ALA A 237 -2.39 23.93 -7.03
C ALA A 237 -2.16 24.98 -5.92
N ALA A 238 -3.08 25.95 -5.75
CA ALA A 238 -3.01 26.99 -4.73
C ALA A 238 -2.98 26.44 -3.29
N TRP A 239 -3.71 25.34 -3.04
CA TRP A 239 -3.86 24.72 -1.72
C TRP A 239 -2.81 23.65 -1.45
N LEU A 240 -2.07 23.23 -2.47
CA LEU A 240 -1.14 22.13 -2.39
C LEU A 240 0.08 22.47 -1.51
N GLY A 241 0.57 23.71 -1.59
CA GLY A 241 1.61 24.21 -0.68
C GLY A 241 1.20 24.14 0.79
N LEU A 242 -0.07 24.47 1.08
CA LEU A 242 -0.63 24.45 2.43
C LEU A 242 -0.69 23.03 2.98
N ALA A 243 -1.13 22.07 2.15
CA ALA A 243 -1.17 20.66 2.52
C ALA A 243 0.23 20.11 2.86
N TRP A 244 1.24 20.44 2.05
CA TRP A 244 2.61 20.01 2.27
C TRP A 244 3.23 20.57 3.54
N VAL A 245 3.04 21.87 3.82
CA VAL A 245 3.58 22.46 5.04
C VAL A 245 2.84 21.98 6.30
N ALA A 246 1.54 21.71 6.21
CA ALA A 246 0.79 21.08 7.30
C ALA A 246 1.34 19.68 7.61
N PHE A 247 1.60 18.87 6.58
CA PHE A 247 2.20 17.54 6.76
C PHE A 247 3.62 17.63 7.35
N ALA A 248 4.42 18.60 6.89
CA ALA A 248 5.74 18.88 7.44
C ALA A 248 5.67 19.21 8.94
N LEU A 249 4.75 20.10 9.34
CA LEU A 249 4.53 20.46 10.74
C LEU A 249 4.10 19.27 11.60
N ILE A 250 3.13 18.47 11.14
CA ILE A 250 2.64 17.30 11.87
C ILE A 250 3.78 16.29 12.09
N THR A 251 4.52 15.96 11.04
CA THR A 251 5.64 15.00 11.14
C THR A 251 6.78 15.51 12.00
N CYS A 252 7.06 16.82 11.98
CA CYS A 252 8.06 17.45 12.84
C CYS A 252 7.62 17.43 14.31
N ALA A 253 6.38 17.81 14.60
CA ALA A 253 5.83 17.84 15.96
C ALA A 253 5.77 16.44 16.61
N LEU A 254 5.39 15.42 15.84
CA LEU A 254 5.26 14.05 16.32
C LEU A 254 6.59 13.29 16.40
N MET A 255 7.67 13.82 15.84
CA MET A 255 8.96 13.13 15.70
C MET A 255 9.50 12.55 17.02
N ASN A 256 9.34 13.28 18.14
CA ASN A 256 9.82 12.86 19.45
C ASN A 256 8.96 11.77 20.10
N GLN A 257 7.69 11.67 19.71
CA GLN A 257 6.73 10.69 20.22
C GLN A 257 6.78 9.38 19.42
N LEU A 258 7.35 9.44 18.21
CA LEU A 258 7.43 8.29 17.33
C LEU A 258 8.53 7.31 17.77
N PRO A 259 8.23 5.98 17.75
CA PRO A 259 9.24 4.95 17.90
C PRO A 259 10.40 5.12 16.91
N LEU A 260 11.62 4.74 17.29
CA LEU A 260 12.84 4.89 16.47
C LEU A 260 12.65 4.47 15.00
N ARG A 261 11.92 3.39 14.73
CA ARG A 261 11.63 2.89 13.38
C ARG A 261 10.91 3.89 12.46
N PHE A 262 10.15 4.84 13.03
CA PHE A 262 9.38 5.85 12.32
C PHE A 262 10.00 7.24 12.39
N ARG A 263 11.10 7.44 13.12
CA ARG A 263 11.71 8.78 13.24
C ARG A 263 12.23 9.34 11.93
N ARG A 264 12.49 8.48 10.94
CA ARG A 264 12.76 8.92 9.55
C ARG A 264 11.63 9.75 8.93
N LEU A 265 10.41 9.71 9.47
CA LEU A 265 9.32 10.62 9.10
C LEU A 265 9.72 12.09 9.28
N GLY A 266 10.57 12.42 10.25
CA GLY A 266 11.10 13.78 10.42
C GLY A 266 11.96 14.24 9.24
N VAL A 267 12.68 13.32 8.57
CA VAL A 267 13.41 13.62 7.33
C VAL A 267 12.41 13.91 6.20
N TYR A 268 11.33 13.14 6.09
CA TYR A 268 10.28 13.44 5.12
C TYR A 268 9.61 14.78 5.39
N GLY A 269 9.41 15.16 6.66
CA GLY A 269 8.91 16.48 7.02
C GLY A 269 9.74 17.61 6.40
N ARG A 270 11.07 17.47 6.34
CA ARG A 270 11.95 18.45 5.66
C ARG A 270 11.76 18.45 4.15
N LEU A 271 11.55 17.27 3.55
CA LEU A 271 11.27 17.16 2.12
C LEU A 271 9.92 17.79 1.76
N TYR A 272 8.88 17.58 2.58
CA TYR A 272 7.58 18.25 2.40
C TYR A 272 7.66 19.76 2.63
N PHE A 273 8.51 20.24 3.55
CA PHE A 273 8.80 21.67 3.68
C PHE A 273 9.37 22.25 2.38
N TRP A 274 10.37 21.59 1.78
CA TRP A 274 10.93 22.02 0.50
C TRP A 274 9.91 21.94 -0.64
N LEU A 275 9.09 20.89 -0.67
CA LEU A 275 8.02 20.75 -1.65
C LEU A 275 6.98 21.86 -1.52
N ALA A 276 6.60 22.24 -0.29
CA ALA A 276 5.72 23.36 -0.02
C ALA A 276 6.30 24.68 -0.54
N ALA A 277 7.59 24.95 -0.26
CA ALA A 277 8.27 26.15 -0.75
C ALA A 277 8.34 26.20 -2.29
N LEU A 278 8.69 25.08 -2.94
CA LEU A 278 8.75 25.01 -4.40
C LEU A 278 7.38 25.22 -5.05
N VAL A 279 6.34 24.58 -4.54
CA VAL A 279 4.97 24.72 -5.05
C VAL A 279 4.46 26.16 -4.85
N ALA A 280 4.65 26.73 -3.66
CA ALA A 280 4.24 28.11 -3.38
C ALA A 280 5.00 29.12 -4.26
N GLY A 281 6.33 28.96 -4.42
CA GLY A 281 7.14 29.82 -5.28
C GLY A 281 6.73 29.70 -6.75
N ALA A 282 6.53 28.49 -7.26
CA ALA A 282 6.05 28.27 -8.62
C ALA A 282 4.65 28.87 -8.85
N PHE A 283 3.77 28.78 -7.85
CA PHE A 283 2.44 29.38 -7.92
C PHE A 283 2.50 30.91 -7.95
N CYS A 284 3.34 31.52 -7.10
CA CYS A 284 3.58 32.97 -7.12
C CYS A 284 4.05 33.45 -8.50
N LEU A 285 4.98 32.72 -9.13
CA LEU A 285 5.54 33.10 -10.42
C LEU A 285 4.56 32.99 -11.60
N ARG A 286 3.57 32.09 -11.52
CA ARG A 286 2.72 31.73 -12.66
C ARG A 286 1.30 32.25 -12.58
N TYR A 287 0.74 32.40 -11.38
CA TYR A 287 -0.71 32.53 -11.21
C TYR A 287 -1.16 33.72 -10.36
N ILE A 288 -0.27 34.31 -9.56
CA ILE A 288 -0.62 35.50 -8.76
C ILE A 288 -0.44 36.75 -9.60
N GLY A 289 -1.56 37.36 -10.00
CA GLY A 289 -1.61 38.72 -10.57
C GLY A 289 -2.10 39.76 -9.56
N THR A 290 -1.89 41.04 -9.88
CA THR A 290 -2.27 42.19 -9.03
C THR A 290 -3.76 42.33 -8.80
N GLU A 291 -4.61 41.70 -9.63
CA GLU A 291 -6.07 41.81 -9.54
C GLU A 291 -6.70 40.82 -8.54
N GLN A 292 -5.91 39.88 -8.01
CA GLN A 292 -6.38 38.83 -7.09
C GLN A 292 -6.11 39.15 -5.60
N LEU A 293 -6.01 40.44 -5.24
CA LEU A 293 -5.60 40.87 -3.89
C LEU A 293 -6.48 40.26 -2.76
N MET A 294 -7.77 39.98 -3.04
CA MET A 294 -8.75 39.39 -2.11
C MET A 294 -9.07 37.92 -2.39
N GLY A 295 -8.36 37.27 -3.33
CA GLY A 295 -8.62 35.89 -3.73
C GLY A 295 -8.26 34.87 -2.63
N THR A 296 -9.09 33.84 -2.48
CA THR A 296 -8.84 32.73 -1.53
C THR A 296 -7.52 32.00 -1.82
N GLU A 297 -7.11 31.93 -3.08
CA GLU A 297 -5.85 31.31 -3.51
C GLU A 297 -4.62 32.06 -2.97
N ARG A 298 -4.65 33.40 -2.96
CA ARG A 298 -3.57 34.22 -2.40
C ARG A 298 -3.45 33.99 -0.89
N TRP A 299 -4.57 33.89 -0.19
CA TRP A 299 -4.59 33.56 1.24
C TRP A 299 -4.02 32.18 1.53
N ALA A 300 -4.27 31.19 0.66
CA ALA A 300 -3.66 29.86 0.79
C ALA A 300 -2.13 29.93 0.67
N VAL A 301 -1.61 30.70 -0.30
CA VAL A 301 -0.16 30.90 -0.47
C VAL A 301 0.44 31.69 0.69
N ALA A 302 -0.17 32.80 1.10
CA ALA A 302 0.30 33.59 2.24
C ALA A 302 0.32 32.76 3.54
N SER A 303 -0.72 31.95 3.78
CA SER A 303 -0.78 31.00 4.90
C SER A 303 0.32 29.95 4.80
N THR A 304 0.60 29.44 3.60
CA THR A 304 1.72 28.53 3.36
C THR A 304 3.04 29.18 3.77
N VAL A 305 3.32 30.41 3.33
CA VAL A 305 4.54 31.15 3.69
C VAL A 305 4.65 31.34 5.21
N ALA A 306 3.57 31.76 5.88
CA ALA A 306 3.56 31.91 7.34
C ALA A 306 3.88 30.59 8.04
N LEU A 307 3.29 29.47 7.59
CA LEU A 307 3.53 28.15 8.14
C LEU A 307 4.93 27.61 7.80
N LEU A 308 5.58 28.02 6.70
CA LEU A 308 6.98 27.69 6.42
C LEU A 308 7.90 28.25 7.50
N PHE A 309 7.68 29.50 7.93
CA PHE A 309 8.41 30.08 9.07
C PHE A 309 8.05 29.38 10.39
N GLY A 310 6.79 29.01 10.58
CA GLY A 310 6.36 28.19 11.72
C GLY A 310 7.10 26.84 11.79
N TYR A 311 7.24 26.16 10.64
CA TYR A 311 8.01 24.93 10.53
C TYR A 311 9.49 25.17 10.82
N ALA A 312 10.09 26.22 10.25
CA ALA A 312 11.50 26.55 10.49
C ALA A 312 11.77 26.78 11.98
N GLY A 313 10.94 27.56 12.67
CA GLY A 313 11.05 27.78 14.10
C GLY A 313 10.94 26.49 14.92
N LEU A 314 9.97 25.64 14.59
CA LEU A 314 9.79 24.35 15.26
C LEU A 314 10.99 23.40 15.04
N ALA A 315 11.44 23.28 13.79
CA ALA A 315 12.54 22.39 13.40
C ALA A 315 13.88 22.84 14.01
N LEU A 316 14.15 24.14 14.07
CA LEU A 316 15.35 24.70 14.70
C LEU A 316 15.34 24.52 16.22
N ARG A 317 14.17 24.63 16.87
CA ARG A 317 14.01 24.37 18.30
C ARG A 317 14.28 22.91 18.66
N ILE A 318 13.77 21.98 17.85
CA ILE A 318 13.92 20.53 18.08
C ILE A 318 15.32 20.05 17.70
N GLY A 319 15.92 20.60 16.64
CA GLY A 319 17.23 20.20 16.14
C GLY A 319 17.25 18.79 15.53
N ASN A 320 18.45 18.18 15.48
CA ASN A 320 18.66 16.86 14.88
C ASN A 320 18.68 15.70 15.88
N ALA A 321 18.69 15.97 17.19
CA ALA A 321 18.83 14.94 18.22
C ALA A 321 17.83 13.77 18.09
N PRO A 322 16.55 14.00 17.72
CA PRO A 322 15.60 12.90 17.56
C PRO A 322 15.93 11.96 16.40
N LEU A 323 16.65 12.45 15.38
CA LEU A 323 17.05 11.71 14.18
C LEU A 323 18.37 10.93 14.35
N ALA A 324 18.93 10.91 15.57
CA ALA A 324 20.08 10.07 15.89
C ALA A 324 19.74 8.57 15.76
N GLY A 325 20.69 7.77 15.26
CA GLY A 325 20.52 6.32 15.12
C GLY A 325 19.74 5.85 13.90
N LEU A 326 19.48 6.73 12.92
CA LEU A 326 18.95 6.32 11.62
C LEU A 326 20.00 5.53 10.81
N SER A 327 19.53 4.71 9.87
CA SER A 327 20.42 3.92 9.02
C SER A 327 21.32 4.82 8.16
N PRO A 328 22.50 4.32 7.71
CA PRO A 328 23.48 5.15 6.99
C PRO A 328 22.91 5.89 5.77
N ARG A 329 21.96 5.27 5.06
CA ARG A 329 21.28 5.87 3.90
C ARG A 329 20.52 7.15 4.24
N TRP A 330 19.96 7.23 5.44
CA TRP A 330 19.19 8.39 5.91
C TRP A 330 20.03 9.34 6.78
N ALA A 331 21.13 8.87 7.34
CA ALA A 331 22.00 9.65 8.22
C ALA A 331 22.52 10.94 7.56
N LEU A 332 22.88 10.88 6.27
CA LEU A 332 23.35 12.02 5.49
C LEU A 332 22.31 13.15 5.40
N LEU A 333 21.02 12.82 5.25
CA LEU A 333 19.92 13.79 5.18
C LEU A 333 19.42 14.23 6.57
N ALA A 334 19.65 13.38 7.57
CA ALA A 334 19.13 13.56 8.92
C ALA A 334 19.97 14.52 9.77
N GLN A 335 21.27 14.63 9.51
CA GLN A 335 22.22 15.34 10.38
C GLN A 335 22.97 16.50 9.68
N PRO A 336 22.27 17.47 9.07
CA PRO A 336 22.93 18.69 8.61
C PRO A 336 23.52 19.44 9.83
N SER A 337 24.62 20.16 9.64
CA SER A 337 25.09 21.08 10.69
C SER A 337 24.01 22.12 11.02
N ARG A 338 24.06 22.73 12.21
CA ARG A 338 23.06 23.75 12.60
C ARG A 338 22.96 24.88 11.57
N HIS A 339 24.11 25.36 11.09
CA HIS A 339 24.17 26.37 10.03
C HIS A 339 23.54 25.88 8.72
N GLN A 340 23.81 24.63 8.31
CA GLN A 340 23.19 24.06 7.11
C GLN A 340 21.68 23.90 7.26
N LEU A 341 21.20 23.59 8.47
CA LEU A 341 19.76 23.50 8.76
C LEU A 341 19.11 24.88 8.75
N GLU A 342 19.72 25.88 9.38
CA GLU A 342 19.24 27.27 9.36
C GLU A 342 19.16 27.79 7.92
N ALA A 343 20.23 27.62 7.14
CA ALA A 343 20.24 28.00 5.73
C ALA A 343 19.18 27.21 4.93
N GLY A 344 19.13 25.89 5.08
CA GLY A 344 18.23 25.03 4.34
C GLY A 344 16.75 25.23 4.64
N LEU A 345 16.40 25.94 5.72
CA LEU A 345 15.02 26.27 6.09
C LEU A 345 14.69 27.74 5.86
N LEU A 346 15.56 28.67 6.24
CA LEU A 346 15.25 30.09 6.17
C LEU A 346 15.36 30.63 4.74
N TYR A 347 16.39 30.28 3.96
CA TYR A 347 16.54 30.78 2.59
C TYR A 347 15.33 30.48 1.70
N PRO A 348 14.83 29.23 1.59
CA PRO A 348 13.65 28.97 0.77
C PRO A 348 12.40 29.70 1.28
N ALA A 349 12.19 29.80 2.60
CA ALA A 349 11.05 30.54 3.15
C ALA A 349 11.11 32.03 2.79
N PHE A 350 12.28 32.67 2.93
CA PHE A 350 12.49 34.06 2.52
C PHE A 350 12.36 34.26 1.02
N ALA A 351 12.84 33.31 0.20
CA ALA A 351 12.69 33.38 -1.25
C ALA A 351 11.22 33.36 -1.68
N VAL A 352 10.40 32.47 -1.11
CA VAL A 352 8.95 32.46 -1.40
C VAL A 352 8.27 33.74 -0.89
N LEU A 353 8.63 34.23 0.29
CA LEU A 353 8.12 35.49 0.83
C LEU A 353 8.44 36.67 -0.10
N ALA A 354 9.68 36.76 -0.58
CA ALA A 354 10.10 37.79 -1.52
C ALA A 354 9.30 37.70 -2.83
N LEU A 355 9.13 36.50 -3.40
CA LEU A 355 8.31 36.29 -4.59
C LEU A 355 6.86 36.73 -4.37
N LEU A 356 6.27 36.37 -3.22
CA LEU A 356 4.92 36.77 -2.87
C LEU A 356 4.80 38.29 -2.79
N PHE A 357 5.77 38.99 -2.18
CA PHE A 357 5.76 40.46 -2.13
C PHE A 357 5.95 41.09 -3.51
N ILE A 358 6.92 40.64 -4.31
CA ILE A 358 7.17 41.17 -5.65
C ILE A 358 5.92 41.10 -6.52
N GLN A 359 5.16 40.00 -6.45
CA GLN A 359 3.93 39.83 -7.21
C GLN A 359 2.71 40.52 -6.57
N SER A 360 2.82 40.89 -5.29
CA SER A 360 1.75 41.58 -4.55
C SER A 360 1.75 43.09 -4.76
N PHE A 361 2.88 43.68 -5.13
CA PHE A 361 2.97 45.10 -5.45
C PHE A 361 2.80 45.30 -6.94
N ASP A 362 1.99 46.28 -7.32
CA ASP A 362 1.81 46.64 -8.71
C ASP A 362 3.15 47.09 -9.30
N ARG A 363 3.50 46.61 -10.50
CA ARG A 363 4.79 46.92 -11.14
C ARG A 363 4.97 48.43 -11.34
N SER A 364 3.87 49.17 -11.35
CA SER A 364 3.78 50.63 -11.45
C SER A 364 4.34 51.39 -10.24
N VAL A 365 4.49 50.76 -9.06
CA VAL A 365 5.02 51.41 -7.85
C VAL A 365 6.55 51.24 -7.73
N LEU A 366 7.13 50.32 -8.50
CA LEU A 366 8.58 50.02 -8.49
C LEU A 366 9.35 50.63 -9.68
N THR A 367 8.65 51.31 -10.58
CA THR A 367 9.19 52.20 -11.64
C THR A 367 8.80 53.63 -11.33
#